data_AF-A0A1Y4TMY5-F1
#
_entry.id   AF-A0A1Y4TMY5-F1
#
_cell.length_a   1.000
_cell.length_b   1.000
_cell.length_c   1.000
_cell.angle_alpha   90.00
_cell.angle_beta   90.00
_cell.angle_gamma   90.00
#
_symmetry.space_group_name_H-M   'P 1'
#
loop_
_entity.id
_entity.type
_entity.pdbx_description
1 polymer ?
#
loop_
_entity_poly.entity_id
_entity_poly.type
_entity_poly.pdbx_seq_one_letter_code
_entity_poly.pdbx_strand_id
1 'polypeptide(L)'
;MSTIATVPVMIVLALIIILPFIVGFFVYRDAKQRDMNAILWAFVAALAPAFIGLIVYLLVRGNYMNFRCPQCSTPVMESYVVCPKCGAKLRPACPNCKTPVEPDWKVCPKCTTPLPEYHADIQTPVRPKDRTGWKILLVILLIPLLLILFAVFGLMGLKAGGSVSMQELSRDEYYAEMESLSQGEAIEKVQKWLDGLNQEGTRAHALRYDYYNGSSTEYYFLVYVPGGGDSTHSGLGQSTSIFGTTLKLELEETGNDGTLFSIMSTAEKVPNLKITLGGKRIPCDVDTVDFNPTVYYIVPNYDELEPGATDIFMPERISVVRIIGNSNVGHVEIQNNDQALEILDGIDSAPYLDLEHDIYGNPDGTGGYDFKDGYEIRIEYQTHDELISHADMITCLAFEQDGSYYLIDDRPDNGRIIRQIDETFYLELESLFEETS
;
A
#
# COMPACT_ATOMS: atom_id res chain seq x y z
N MET A 1 -9.66 9.14 1.65
CA MET A 1 -9.50 7.94 2.50
C MET A 1 -10.86 7.29 2.68
N SER A 2 -11.06 6.06 2.17
CA SER A 2 -12.32 5.31 2.31
C SER A 2 -12.74 5.19 3.78
N THR A 3 -14.03 5.37 4.06
CA THR A 3 -14.64 5.23 5.40
C THR A 3 -14.36 3.87 6.06
N ILE A 4 -13.99 2.87 5.26
CA ILE A 4 -13.62 1.52 5.71
C ILE A 4 -12.26 1.52 6.44
N ALA A 5 -11.32 2.38 6.05
CA ALA A 5 -10.00 2.48 6.68
C ALA A 5 -10.00 3.41 7.91
N THR A 6 -10.95 4.34 8.00
CA THR A 6 -11.00 5.31 9.11
C THR A 6 -11.49 4.68 10.42
N VAL A 7 -12.45 3.76 10.35
CA VAL A 7 -13.00 3.07 11.54
C VAL A 7 -11.94 2.29 12.33
N PRO A 8 -11.14 1.39 11.75
CA PRO A 8 -10.12 0.65 12.51
C PRO A 8 -9.04 1.57 13.09
N VAL A 9 -8.64 2.61 12.36
CA VAL A 9 -7.68 3.60 12.86
C VAL A 9 -8.23 4.36 14.07
N MET A 10 -9.50 4.79 14.01
CA MET A 10 -10.17 5.44 15.14
C MET A 10 -10.30 4.52 16.36
N ILE A 11 -10.55 3.22 16.15
CA ILE A 11 -10.58 2.22 17.23
C ILE A 11 -9.20 2.08 17.88
N VAL A 12 -8.13 1.98 17.08
CA VAL A 12 -6.75 1.88 17.59
C VAL A 12 -6.37 3.13 18.40
N LEU A 13 -6.67 4.32 17.88
CA LEU A 13 -6.44 5.59 18.60
C LEU A 13 -7.23 5.66 19.91
N ALA A 14 -8.50 5.27 19.90
CA ALA A 14 -9.32 5.21 21.10
C ALA A 14 -8.74 4.25 22.15
N LEU A 15 -8.26 3.08 21.73
CA LEU A 15 -7.63 2.10 22.63
C LEU A 15 -6.31 2.62 23.20
N ILE A 16 -5.47 3.29 22.41
CA ILE A 16 -4.22 3.92 22.88
C ILE A 16 -4.51 4.97 23.96
N ILE A 17 -5.61 5.71 23.83
CA ILE A 17 -5.99 6.72 24.82
C ILE A 17 -6.60 6.06 26.05
N ILE A 18 -7.60 5.18 25.91
CA ILE A 18 -8.39 4.63 27.03
C ILE A 18 -7.57 3.68 27.90
N LEU A 19 -6.71 2.87 27.29
CA LEU A 19 -6.01 1.80 27.98
C LEU A 19 -5.07 2.29 29.10
N PRO A 20 -4.24 3.34 28.92
CA PRO A 20 -3.46 3.94 29.99
C PRO A 20 -4.30 4.36 31.20
N PHE A 21 -5.51 4.90 31.00
CA PHE A 21 -6.39 5.27 32.11
C PHE A 21 -6.89 4.04 32.87
N ILE A 22 -7.27 2.97 32.17
CA ILE A 22 -7.71 1.72 32.80
C ILE A 22 -6.56 1.11 33.62
N VAL A 23 -5.37 1.01 33.03
CA VAL A 23 -4.17 0.47 33.68
C VAL A 23 -3.78 1.32 34.89
N GLY A 24 -3.70 2.64 34.72
CA GLY A 24 -3.35 3.57 35.79
C GLY A 24 -4.34 3.52 36.95
N PHE A 25 -5.65 3.51 36.68
CA PHE A 25 -6.69 3.40 37.71
C PHE A 25 -6.59 2.08 38.49
N PHE A 26 -6.37 0.96 37.77
CA PHE A 26 -6.18 -0.34 38.39
C PHE A 26 -4.96 -0.33 39.34
N VAL A 27 -3.81 0.14 38.86
CA VAL A 27 -2.57 0.18 39.64
C VAL A 27 -2.69 1.12 40.83
N TYR A 28 -3.33 2.28 40.67
CA TYR A 28 -3.61 3.19 41.78
C TYR A 28 -4.39 2.49 42.91
N ARG A 29 -5.45 1.75 42.56
CA ARG A 29 -6.29 1.05 43.54
C ARG A 29 -5.52 -0.08 44.24
N ASP A 30 -4.75 -0.87 43.49
CA ASP A 30 -3.95 -1.97 44.05
C ASP A 30 -2.79 -1.45 44.93
N ALA A 31 -2.10 -0.39 44.49
CA ALA A 31 -1.00 0.22 45.23
C ALA A 31 -1.49 0.85 46.55
N LYS A 32 -2.66 1.50 46.55
CA LYS A 32 -3.28 2.06 47.76
C LYS A 32 -3.65 0.97 48.78
N GLN A 33 -4.02 -0.22 48.33
CA GLN A 33 -4.29 -1.36 49.22
C GLN A 33 -3.03 -1.99 49.82
N ARG A 34 -1.86 -1.74 49.22
CA ARG A 34 -0.55 -2.29 49.60
C ARG A 34 0.34 -1.27 50.32
N ASP A 35 -0.22 -0.12 50.69
CA ASP A 35 0.49 0.98 51.36
C ASP A 35 1.72 1.49 50.57
N MET A 36 1.66 1.40 49.24
CA MET A 36 2.68 1.93 48.33
C MET A 36 2.31 3.36 47.90
N ASN A 37 3.27 4.13 47.39
CA ASN A 37 3.00 5.43 46.77
C ASN A 37 2.16 5.24 45.49
N ALA A 38 0.83 5.27 45.65
CA ALA A 38 -0.11 4.89 44.61
C ALA A 38 -0.10 5.80 43.38
N ILE A 39 0.20 7.09 43.59
CA ILE A 39 0.24 8.08 42.50
C ILE A 39 1.45 7.80 41.61
N LEU A 40 2.64 7.60 42.19
CA LEU A 40 3.86 7.29 41.46
C LEU A 40 3.68 6.03 40.60
N TRP A 41 3.21 4.94 41.21
CA TRP A 41 3.05 3.67 40.51
C TRP A 41 1.98 3.70 39.42
N ALA A 42 0.90 4.47 39.61
CA ALA A 42 -0.13 4.66 38.58
C ALA A 42 0.43 5.38 37.35
N PHE A 43 1.21 6.45 37.53
CA PHE A 43 1.85 7.17 36.43
C PHE A 43 2.89 6.32 35.70
N VAL A 44 3.76 5.63 36.45
CA VAL A 44 4.77 4.73 35.87
C VAL A 44 4.09 3.66 35.02
N ALA A 45 3.02 3.03 35.52
CA ALA A 45 2.32 1.97 34.79
C ALA A 45 1.51 2.46 33.59
N ALA A 46 0.95 3.68 33.65
CA ALA A 46 0.11 4.23 32.57
C ALA A 46 0.93 4.84 31.43
N LEU A 47 2.05 5.50 31.74
CA LEU A 47 2.82 6.27 30.75
C LEU A 47 4.00 5.51 30.16
N ALA A 48 4.50 4.48 30.83
CA ALA A 48 5.62 3.70 30.31
C ALA A 48 5.19 2.93 29.05
N PRO A 49 5.97 3.02 27.95
CA PRO A 49 5.64 2.35 26.71
C PRO A 49 5.60 0.83 26.89
N ALA A 50 4.81 0.17 26.04
CA ALA A 50 4.72 -1.29 25.97
C ALA A 50 4.45 -2.00 27.31
N PHE A 51 3.67 -1.38 28.20
CA PHE A 51 3.33 -1.92 29.53
C PHE A 51 4.54 -2.16 30.45
N ILE A 52 5.72 -1.61 30.14
CA ILE A 52 6.95 -1.83 30.93
C ILE A 52 6.73 -1.42 32.38
N GLY A 53 6.11 -0.27 32.62
CA GLY A 53 5.83 0.22 33.97
C GLY A 53 4.85 -0.67 34.76
N LEU A 54 3.90 -1.31 34.07
CA LEU A 54 2.99 -2.27 34.68
C LEU A 54 3.74 -3.56 35.06
N ILE A 55 4.63 -4.06 34.20
CA ILE A 55 5.46 -5.24 34.49
C ILE A 55 6.35 -4.98 35.71
N VAL A 56 7.04 -3.84 35.74
CA VAL A 56 7.88 -3.44 36.88
C VAL A 56 7.05 -3.34 38.17
N TYR A 57 5.86 -2.74 38.10
CA TYR A 57 4.94 -2.67 39.24
C TYR A 57 4.56 -4.08 39.76
N LEU A 58 4.21 -4.99 38.86
CA LEU A 58 3.82 -6.36 39.21
C LEU A 58 4.96 -7.15 39.86
N LEU A 59 6.22 -6.90 39.47
CA LEU A 59 7.39 -7.48 40.10
C LEU A 59 7.63 -6.90 41.50
N VAL A 60 7.59 -5.58 41.65
CA VAL A 60 7.89 -4.89 42.92
C VAL A 60 6.80 -5.13 43.97
N ARG A 61 5.53 -5.13 43.59
CA ARG A 61 4.40 -5.34 44.54
C ARG A 61 4.45 -6.70 45.22
N GLY A 62 5.21 -7.66 44.66
CA GLY A 62 5.47 -8.99 45.22
C GLY A 62 6.00 -8.94 46.67
N ASN A 63 6.77 -7.91 47.00
CA ASN A 63 7.44 -7.75 48.28
C ASN A 63 6.61 -7.01 49.34
N TYR A 64 5.49 -6.38 48.96
CA TYR A 64 4.63 -5.58 49.85
C TYR A 64 3.33 -6.32 50.18
N MET A 65 3.44 -7.55 50.70
CA MET A 65 2.30 -8.42 50.97
C MET A 65 1.73 -8.18 52.37
N ASN A 66 0.42 -7.90 52.46
CA ASN A 66 -0.28 -7.69 53.73
C ASN A 66 -0.74 -9.04 54.31
N PHE A 67 0.01 -9.56 55.28
CA PHE A 67 -0.44 -10.69 56.09
C PHE A 67 -1.65 -10.30 56.96
N ARG A 68 -2.57 -11.24 57.19
CA ARG A 68 -3.75 -11.02 58.04
C ARG A 68 -3.81 -12.04 59.16
N CYS A 69 -4.22 -11.59 60.35
CA CYS A 69 -4.48 -12.49 61.47
C CYS A 69 -5.67 -13.43 61.12
N PRO A 70 -5.51 -14.75 61.27
CA PRO A 70 -6.58 -15.71 60.95
C PRO A 70 -7.82 -15.58 61.84
N GLN A 71 -7.71 -15.04 63.05
CA GLN A 71 -8.83 -14.89 64.00
C GLN A 71 -9.65 -13.63 63.76
N CYS A 72 -9.00 -12.48 63.63
CA CYS A 72 -9.68 -11.18 63.60
C CYS A 72 -9.48 -10.39 62.29
N SER A 73 -8.82 -10.98 61.29
CA SER A 73 -8.55 -10.40 59.97
C SER A 73 -7.79 -9.07 59.95
N THR A 74 -7.20 -8.68 61.09
CA THR A 74 -6.41 -7.45 61.21
C THR A 74 -5.10 -7.59 60.44
N PRO A 75 -4.68 -6.56 59.68
CA PRO A 75 -3.39 -6.56 59.02
C PRO A 75 -2.26 -6.67 60.07
N VAL A 76 -1.34 -7.59 59.83
CA VAL A 76 -0.19 -7.86 60.71
C VAL A 76 1.05 -7.99 59.85
N MET A 77 2.22 -7.66 60.41
CA MET A 77 3.48 -7.95 59.73
C MET A 77 3.84 -9.41 59.93
N GLU A 78 4.64 -9.98 59.02
CA GLU A 78 5.12 -11.35 59.17
C GLU A 78 5.89 -11.52 60.48
N SER A 79 6.65 -10.52 60.91
CA SER A 79 7.48 -10.53 62.11
C SER A 79 6.72 -10.50 63.44
N TYR A 80 5.39 -10.34 63.42
CA TYR A 80 4.61 -10.22 64.65
C TYR A 80 4.48 -11.59 65.34
N VAL A 81 4.83 -11.64 66.63
CA VAL A 81 4.68 -12.84 67.46
C VAL A 81 3.23 -13.02 67.92
N VAL A 82 2.54 -11.92 68.20
CA VAL A 82 1.16 -11.88 68.71
C VAL A 82 0.37 -10.83 67.94
N CYS A 83 -0.88 -11.11 67.63
CA CYS A 83 -1.78 -10.12 67.03
C CYS A 83 -2.10 -9.01 68.07
N PRO A 84 -1.84 -7.72 67.77
CA PRO A 84 -2.08 -6.63 68.72
C PRO A 84 -3.56 -6.39 69.01
N LYS A 85 -4.47 -6.88 68.17
CA LYS A 85 -5.92 -6.67 68.32
C LYS A 85 -6.64 -7.79 69.08
N CYS A 86 -6.28 -9.05 68.83
CA CYS A 86 -7.01 -10.20 69.38
C CYS A 86 -6.15 -11.13 70.26
N GLY A 87 -4.84 -10.90 70.37
CA GLY A 87 -3.96 -11.72 71.18
C GLY A 87 -3.61 -13.10 70.60
N ALA A 88 -4.06 -13.44 69.39
CA ALA A 88 -3.68 -14.69 68.73
C ALA A 88 -2.16 -14.78 68.56
N LYS A 89 -1.57 -15.94 68.91
CA LYS A 89 -0.14 -16.22 68.71
C LYS A 89 0.11 -16.52 67.24
N LEU A 90 0.85 -15.65 66.57
CA LEU A 90 1.09 -15.69 65.13
C LEU A 90 2.40 -16.40 64.77
N ARG A 91 3.40 -16.35 65.67
CA ARG A 91 4.70 -17.02 65.50
C ARG A 91 5.21 -17.61 66.82
N PRO A 92 6.10 -18.62 66.79
CA PRO A 92 6.77 -19.10 67.98
C PRO A 92 7.70 -18.03 68.55
N ALA A 93 7.84 -18.01 69.88
CA ALA A 93 8.79 -17.16 70.57
C ALA A 93 9.45 -17.90 71.72
N CYS A 94 10.69 -17.53 72.01
CA CYS A 94 11.46 -18.12 73.10
C CYS A 94 10.74 -17.93 74.44
N PRO A 95 10.56 -18.99 75.25
CA PRO A 95 9.87 -18.90 76.54
C PRO A 95 10.59 -17.97 77.51
N ASN A 96 11.92 -17.88 77.43
CA ASN A 96 12.77 -17.08 78.31
C ASN A 96 12.79 -15.60 77.89
N CYS A 97 13.33 -15.29 76.70
CA CYS A 97 13.57 -13.90 76.28
C CYS A 97 12.48 -13.31 75.36
N LYS A 98 11.41 -14.05 75.08
CA LYS A 98 10.28 -13.66 74.20
C LYS A 98 10.66 -13.25 72.78
N THR A 99 11.88 -13.54 72.36
CA THR A 99 12.35 -13.24 70.99
C THR A 99 11.65 -14.20 70.01
N PRO A 100 11.18 -13.73 68.84
CA PRO A 100 10.64 -14.59 67.79
C PRO A 100 11.66 -15.66 67.40
N VAL A 101 11.21 -16.89 67.19
CA VAL A 101 12.06 -18.01 66.76
C VAL A 101 11.38 -18.79 65.65
N GLU A 102 12.16 -19.42 64.78
CA GLU A 102 11.60 -20.31 63.75
C GLU A 102 11.28 -21.70 64.33
N PRO A 103 10.27 -22.41 63.78
CA PRO A 103 9.81 -23.69 64.33
C PRO A 103 10.86 -24.82 64.33
N ASP A 104 11.87 -24.75 63.46
CA ASP A 104 12.92 -25.73 63.30
C ASP A 104 14.16 -25.46 64.17
N TRP A 105 14.16 -24.34 64.90
CA TRP A 105 15.29 -23.96 65.76
C TRP A 105 15.26 -24.73 67.08
N LYS A 106 16.41 -25.32 67.43
CA LYS A 106 16.57 -26.07 68.70
C LYS A 106 16.98 -25.20 69.89
N VAL A 107 17.60 -24.05 69.63
CA VAL A 107 18.16 -23.14 70.65
C VAL A 107 17.89 -21.70 70.25
N CYS A 108 17.50 -20.85 71.21
CA CYS A 108 17.26 -19.44 70.96
C CYS A 108 18.58 -18.70 70.66
N PRO A 109 18.70 -17.97 69.55
CA PRO A 109 19.95 -17.28 69.17
C PRO A 109 20.29 -16.10 70.09
N LYS A 110 19.32 -15.57 70.86
CA LYS A 110 19.53 -14.40 71.71
C LYS A 110 19.93 -14.73 73.15
N CYS A 111 19.44 -15.85 73.68
CA CYS A 111 19.60 -16.19 75.11
C CYS A 111 20.02 -17.64 75.35
N THR A 112 20.31 -18.39 74.28
CA THR A 112 20.85 -19.75 74.34
C THR A 112 19.94 -20.76 75.05
N THR A 113 18.68 -20.41 75.30
CA THR A 113 17.70 -21.30 75.93
C THR A 113 17.25 -22.36 74.92
N PRO A 114 17.24 -23.65 75.28
CA PRO A 114 16.69 -24.71 74.41
C PRO A 114 15.20 -24.46 74.17
N LEU A 115 14.79 -24.60 72.91
CA LEU A 115 13.41 -24.38 72.49
C LEU A 115 12.62 -25.70 72.57
N PRO A 116 11.34 -25.66 72.98
CA PRO A 116 10.51 -26.86 73.05
C PRO A 116 10.26 -27.44 71.64
N GLU A 117 10.35 -28.76 71.48
CA GLU A 117 10.10 -29.44 70.19
C GLU A 117 8.65 -29.28 69.69
N TYR A 118 7.72 -28.94 70.59
CA TYR A 118 6.31 -28.74 70.26
C TYR A 118 5.82 -27.36 70.68
N HIS A 119 5.38 -26.58 69.70
CA HIS A 119 4.73 -25.29 69.92
C HIS A 119 3.21 -25.44 69.74
N ALA A 120 2.47 -25.53 70.85
CA ALA A 120 1.01 -25.61 70.81
C ALA A 120 0.37 -24.24 70.50
N ASP A 121 -0.66 -24.25 69.64
CA ASP A 121 -1.57 -23.13 69.35
C ASP A 121 -0.92 -21.91 68.65
N ILE A 122 -0.15 -22.17 67.58
CA ILE A 122 0.31 -21.13 66.64
C ILE A 122 -0.67 -21.02 65.48
N GLN A 123 -1.15 -19.82 65.23
CA GLN A 123 -2.04 -19.51 64.13
C GLN A 123 -1.31 -18.61 63.14
N THR A 124 -0.66 -19.23 62.15
CA THR A 124 0.19 -18.50 61.22
C THR A 124 -0.61 -17.44 60.45
N PRO A 125 -0.05 -16.23 60.24
CA PRO A 125 -0.69 -15.20 59.45
C PRO A 125 -1.03 -15.74 58.05
N VAL A 126 -2.28 -15.58 57.63
CA VAL A 126 -2.73 -16.10 56.34
C VAL A 126 -2.41 -15.09 55.25
N ARG A 127 -1.76 -15.58 54.18
CA ARG A 127 -1.56 -14.81 52.96
C ARG A 127 -2.87 -14.81 52.14
N PRO A 128 -3.48 -13.66 51.86
CA PRO A 128 -4.63 -13.62 50.96
C PRO A 128 -4.21 -14.10 49.56
N LYS A 129 -4.91 -15.11 49.02
CA LYS A 129 -4.63 -15.68 47.70
C LYS A 129 -4.96 -14.67 46.60
N ASP A 130 -3.95 -14.20 45.88
CA ASP A 130 -4.15 -13.32 44.71
C ASP A 130 -4.77 -14.14 43.55
N ARG A 131 -6.10 -14.04 43.40
CA ARG A 131 -6.84 -14.67 42.29
C ARG A 131 -6.86 -13.81 41.01
N THR A 132 -6.30 -12.61 41.08
CA THR A 132 -6.36 -11.60 40.01
C THR A 132 -5.09 -11.53 39.17
N GLY A 133 -3.95 -12.02 39.69
CA GLY A 133 -2.65 -11.99 39.01
C GLY A 133 -2.64 -12.59 37.59
N TRP A 134 -3.16 -13.81 37.39
CA TRP A 134 -3.20 -14.43 36.06
C TRP A 134 -4.06 -13.62 35.08
N LYS A 135 -5.24 -13.16 35.53
CA LYS A 135 -6.15 -12.38 34.68
C LYS A 135 -5.48 -11.12 34.13
N ILE A 136 -4.63 -10.48 34.93
CA ILE A 136 -3.88 -9.28 34.52
C ILE A 136 -2.81 -9.64 33.49
N LEU A 137 -2.04 -10.71 33.69
CA LEU A 137 -1.06 -11.20 32.72
C LEU A 137 -1.69 -11.55 31.36
N LEU A 138 -2.87 -12.16 31.38
CA LEU A 138 -3.61 -12.50 30.17
C LEU A 138 -4.03 -11.24 29.40
N VAL A 139 -4.53 -10.22 30.11
CA VAL A 139 -4.90 -8.92 29.51
C VAL A 139 -3.68 -8.20 28.91
N ILE A 140 -2.54 -8.23 29.59
CA ILE A 140 -1.27 -7.64 29.09
C ILE A 140 -0.80 -8.31 27.80
N LEU A 141 -1.03 -9.61 27.63
CA LEU A 141 -0.63 -10.33 26.43
C LEU A 141 -1.63 -10.15 25.28
N LEU A 142 -2.93 -10.21 25.56
CA LEU A 142 -3.97 -10.17 24.51
C LEU A 142 -4.18 -8.79 23.89
N ILE A 143 -4.08 -7.71 24.67
CA ILE A 143 -4.39 -6.37 24.12
C ILE A 143 -3.34 -5.89 23.08
N PRO A 144 -2.02 -5.99 23.31
CA PRO A 144 -1.03 -5.65 22.29
C PRO A 144 -1.19 -6.49 21.03
N LEU A 145 -1.46 -7.81 21.18
CA LEU A 145 -1.68 -8.71 20.05
C LEU A 145 -2.87 -8.26 19.21
N LEU A 146 -3.96 -7.88 19.88
CA LEU A 146 -5.18 -7.40 19.24
C LEU A 146 -4.97 -6.04 18.57
N LEU A 147 -4.22 -5.11 19.19
CA LEU A 147 -3.83 -3.84 18.58
C LEU A 147 -2.99 -4.03 17.32
N ILE A 148 -2.01 -4.95 17.35
CA ILE A 148 -1.19 -5.28 16.17
C ILE A 148 -2.07 -5.88 15.08
N LEU A 149 -2.97 -6.79 15.42
CA LEU A 149 -3.89 -7.40 14.46
C LEU A 149 -4.81 -6.36 13.79
N PHE A 150 -5.37 -5.44 14.57
CA PHE A 150 -6.19 -4.35 14.02
C PHE A 150 -5.38 -3.34 13.20
N ALA A 151 -4.14 -3.06 13.59
CA ALA A 151 -3.24 -2.18 12.82
C ALA A 151 -2.87 -2.82 11.47
N VAL A 152 -2.50 -4.11 11.46
CA VAL A 152 -2.21 -4.87 10.23
C VAL A 152 -3.45 -4.95 9.34
N PHE A 153 -4.63 -5.23 9.90
CA PHE A 153 -5.88 -5.26 9.15
C PHE A 153 -6.25 -3.89 8.58
N GLY A 154 -6.01 -2.80 9.32
CA GLY A 154 -6.19 -1.43 8.84
C GLY A 154 -5.22 -1.06 7.71
N LEU A 155 -3.95 -1.47 7.83
CA LEU A 155 -2.93 -1.27 6.80
C LEU A 155 -3.21 -2.08 5.52
N MET A 156 -3.77 -3.28 5.63
CA MET A 156 -4.20 -4.08 4.46
C MET A 156 -5.28 -3.38 3.62
N GLY A 157 -6.01 -2.40 4.18
CA GLY A 157 -6.98 -1.58 3.45
C GLY A 157 -6.36 -0.41 2.68
N LEU A 158 -5.07 -0.11 2.89
CA LEU A 158 -4.32 0.92 2.16
C LEU A 158 -3.61 0.29 0.97
N LYS A 159 -4.36 -0.33 0.05
CA LYS A 159 -3.81 -0.61 -1.28
C LYS A 159 -3.97 0.64 -2.14
N ALA A 160 -2.90 1.00 -2.86
CA ALA A 160 -2.99 2.00 -3.92
C ALA A 160 -4.05 1.51 -4.91
N GLY A 161 -5.16 2.24 -5.04
CA GLY A 161 -6.10 2.01 -6.13
C GLY A 161 -5.42 2.50 -7.40
N GLY A 162 -5.40 1.68 -8.45
CA GLY A 162 -4.97 2.13 -9.78
C GLY A 162 -5.73 3.38 -10.22
N SER A 163 -5.20 4.08 -11.21
CA SER A 163 -5.88 5.15 -11.93
C SER A 163 -7.04 4.60 -12.75
N VAL A 164 -8.01 5.48 -13.00
CA VAL A 164 -9.08 5.26 -13.97
C VAL A 164 -9.29 6.53 -14.78
N SER A 165 -9.49 6.39 -16.08
CA SER A 165 -9.90 7.47 -16.99
C SER A 165 -11.12 7.02 -17.79
N MET A 166 -11.90 7.99 -18.28
CA MET A 166 -13.02 7.76 -19.19
C MET A 166 -13.08 8.85 -20.24
N GLN A 167 -13.39 8.47 -21.47
CA GLN A 167 -13.78 9.36 -22.55
C GLN A 167 -15.16 8.94 -23.07
N GLU A 168 -16.07 9.91 -23.10
CA GLU A 168 -17.42 9.74 -23.63
C GLU A 168 -17.44 10.29 -25.06
N LEU A 169 -17.84 9.46 -26.01
CA LEU A 169 -17.88 9.79 -27.44
C LEU A 169 -19.23 9.38 -28.02
N SER A 170 -19.79 10.19 -28.90
CA SER A 170 -20.82 9.71 -29.81
C SER A 170 -20.24 8.64 -30.75
N ARG A 171 -21.09 7.81 -31.34
CA ARG A 171 -20.66 6.76 -32.26
C ARG A 171 -19.86 7.31 -33.44
N ASP A 172 -20.26 8.45 -33.99
CA ASP A 172 -19.58 9.08 -35.12
C ASP A 172 -18.20 9.60 -34.72
N GLU A 173 -18.08 10.24 -33.54
CA GLU A 173 -16.78 10.69 -33.00
C GLU A 173 -15.86 9.52 -32.68
N TYR A 174 -16.39 8.44 -32.11
CA TYR A 174 -15.63 7.22 -31.83
C TYR A 174 -15.02 6.63 -33.10
N TYR A 175 -15.80 6.51 -34.17
CA TYR A 175 -15.28 5.95 -35.43
C TYR A 175 -14.26 6.87 -36.09
N ALA A 176 -14.48 8.19 -36.05
CA ALA A 176 -13.51 9.16 -36.58
C ALA A 176 -12.16 9.06 -35.83
N GLU A 177 -12.18 8.92 -34.51
CA GLU A 177 -10.97 8.78 -33.68
C GLU A 177 -10.28 7.42 -33.89
N MET A 178 -11.04 6.33 -34.01
CA MET A 178 -10.44 5.03 -34.31
C MET A 178 -9.82 4.99 -35.71
N GLU A 179 -10.38 5.72 -36.68
CA GLU A 179 -9.86 5.82 -38.04
C GLU A 179 -8.55 6.63 -38.07
N SER A 180 -8.45 7.72 -37.29
CA SER A 180 -7.18 8.46 -37.15
C SER A 180 -6.08 7.61 -36.49
N LEU A 181 -6.47 6.68 -35.60
CA LEU A 181 -5.56 5.70 -35.00
C LEU A 181 -5.20 4.53 -35.93
N SER A 182 -5.65 4.53 -37.19
CA SER A 182 -5.42 3.44 -38.17
C SER A 182 -5.89 2.06 -37.70
N GLN A 183 -6.89 2.01 -36.80
CA GLN A 183 -7.40 0.77 -36.19
C GLN A 183 -8.53 0.14 -37.03
N GLY A 184 -8.30 -0.07 -38.33
CA GLY A 184 -9.32 -0.51 -39.28
C GLY A 184 -10.01 -1.83 -38.90
N GLU A 185 -9.23 -2.82 -38.43
CA GLU A 185 -9.76 -4.11 -37.99
C GLU A 185 -10.64 -3.99 -36.72
N ALA A 186 -10.22 -3.16 -35.76
CA ALA A 186 -10.98 -2.93 -34.53
C ALA A 186 -12.33 -2.26 -34.84
N ILE A 187 -12.35 -1.30 -35.78
CA ILE A 187 -13.57 -0.64 -36.24
C ILE A 187 -14.58 -1.66 -36.77
N GLU A 188 -14.16 -2.56 -37.66
CA GLU A 188 -15.03 -3.60 -38.22
C GLU A 188 -15.58 -4.53 -37.13
N LYS A 189 -14.71 -4.98 -36.21
CA LYS A 189 -15.10 -5.86 -35.09
C LYS A 189 -16.09 -5.18 -34.15
N VAL A 190 -15.89 -3.90 -33.81
CA VAL A 190 -16.78 -3.13 -32.93
C VAL A 190 -18.12 -2.84 -33.60
N GLN A 191 -18.12 -2.50 -34.89
CA GLN A 191 -19.36 -2.32 -35.65
C GLN A 191 -20.20 -3.60 -35.67
N LYS A 192 -19.58 -4.73 -35.99
CA LYS A 192 -20.26 -6.04 -35.95
C LYS A 192 -20.78 -6.40 -34.57
N TRP A 193 -20.04 -6.05 -33.51
CA TRP A 193 -20.49 -6.24 -32.14
C TRP A 193 -21.74 -5.41 -31.83
N LEU A 194 -21.73 -4.11 -32.14
CA LEU A 194 -22.86 -3.21 -31.93
C LEU A 194 -24.11 -3.65 -32.70
N ASP A 195 -23.96 -4.06 -33.97
CA ASP A 195 -25.05 -4.57 -34.81
C ASP A 195 -25.68 -5.86 -34.26
N GLY A 196 -24.91 -6.64 -33.49
CA GLY A 196 -25.33 -7.88 -32.86
C GLY A 196 -26.03 -7.72 -31.51
N LEU A 197 -26.10 -6.51 -30.94
CA LEU A 197 -26.68 -6.29 -29.63
C LEU A 197 -28.22 -6.33 -29.68
N ASN A 198 -28.82 -7.23 -28.91
CA ASN A 198 -30.27 -7.27 -28.72
C ASN A 198 -30.71 -6.11 -27.81
N GLN A 199 -31.50 -5.18 -28.33
CA GLN A 199 -32.04 -4.02 -27.60
C GLN A 199 -33.20 -4.37 -26.63
N GLU A 200 -33.37 -5.64 -26.25
CA GLU A 200 -34.44 -6.05 -25.34
C GLU A 200 -34.09 -5.72 -23.88
N GLY A 201 -34.56 -4.55 -23.43
CA GLY A 201 -34.45 -4.07 -22.05
C GLY A 201 -33.22 -3.19 -21.78
N THR A 202 -33.17 -2.59 -20.60
CA THR A 202 -32.09 -1.66 -20.20
C THR A 202 -30.89 -2.44 -19.66
N ARG A 203 -30.08 -2.99 -20.58
CA ARG A 203 -28.87 -3.76 -20.28
C ARG A 203 -27.68 -3.11 -20.97
N ALA A 204 -26.60 -2.91 -20.23
CA ALA A 204 -25.36 -2.40 -20.78
C ALA A 204 -24.50 -3.55 -21.33
N HIS A 205 -23.64 -3.22 -22.29
CA HIS A 205 -22.72 -4.15 -22.93
C HIS A 205 -21.33 -3.53 -22.94
N ALA A 206 -20.29 -4.32 -22.75
CA ALA A 206 -18.92 -3.84 -22.78
C ALA A 206 -18.00 -4.85 -23.45
N LEU A 207 -17.04 -4.34 -24.22
CA LEU A 207 -15.85 -5.09 -24.63
C LEU A 207 -14.72 -4.77 -23.67
N ARG A 208 -13.93 -5.78 -23.29
CA ARG A 208 -12.75 -5.62 -22.45
C ARG A 208 -11.51 -6.16 -23.17
N TYR A 209 -10.47 -5.33 -23.23
CA TYR A 209 -9.14 -5.71 -23.68
C TYR A 209 -8.15 -5.60 -22.52
N ASP A 210 -7.35 -6.65 -22.34
CA ASP A 210 -6.37 -6.77 -21.27
C ASP A 210 -4.98 -6.61 -21.88
N TYR A 211 -4.32 -5.47 -21.67
CA TYR A 211 -3.00 -5.18 -22.24
C TYR A 211 -1.93 -5.32 -21.17
N TYR A 212 -0.87 -6.08 -21.43
CA TYR A 212 0.29 -6.18 -20.54
C TYR A 212 1.44 -5.35 -21.11
N ASN A 213 1.80 -4.28 -20.40
CA ASN A 213 2.84 -3.35 -20.83
C ASN A 213 4.26 -3.76 -20.37
N GLY A 214 4.49 -5.04 -20.06
CA GLY A 214 5.77 -5.54 -19.51
C GLY A 214 5.90 -5.42 -17.98
N SER A 215 5.16 -4.51 -17.33
CA SER A 215 5.20 -4.33 -15.87
C SER A 215 3.89 -4.70 -15.19
N SER A 216 2.78 -4.26 -15.75
CA SER A 216 1.45 -4.38 -15.18
C SER A 216 0.40 -4.55 -16.29
N THR A 217 -0.76 -5.08 -15.91
CA THR A 217 -1.88 -5.20 -16.85
C THR A 217 -2.77 -3.97 -16.74
N GLU A 218 -3.01 -3.34 -17.88
CA GLU A 218 -3.99 -2.28 -18.07
C GLU A 218 -5.27 -2.87 -18.66
N TYR A 219 -6.41 -2.38 -18.20
CA TYR A 219 -7.72 -2.89 -18.60
C TYR A 219 -8.49 -1.80 -19.34
N TYR A 220 -8.76 -2.04 -20.62
CA TYR A 220 -9.46 -1.14 -21.52
C TYR A 220 -10.89 -1.66 -21.72
N PHE A 221 -11.89 -0.82 -21.48
CA PHE A 221 -13.29 -1.15 -21.65
C PHE A 221 -13.95 -0.19 -22.64
N LEU A 222 -14.58 -0.72 -23.69
CA LEU A 222 -15.53 0.02 -24.49
C LEU A 222 -16.94 -0.33 -24.01
N VAL A 223 -17.63 0.62 -23.38
CA VAL A 223 -18.95 0.39 -22.79
C VAL A 223 -20.02 1.07 -23.62
N TYR A 224 -21.07 0.31 -23.92
CA TYR A 224 -22.31 0.76 -24.52
C TYR A 224 -23.46 0.66 -23.50
N VAL A 225 -24.19 1.76 -23.30
CA VAL A 225 -25.34 1.81 -22.40
C VAL A 225 -26.56 2.34 -23.14
N PRO A 226 -27.56 1.49 -23.44
CA PRO A 226 -28.81 1.95 -24.05
C PRO A 226 -29.49 3.02 -23.18
N GLY A 227 -29.86 4.13 -23.80
CA GLY A 227 -30.50 5.29 -23.20
C GLY A 227 -29.59 6.14 -22.30
N GLY A 228 -28.28 5.87 -22.29
CA GLY A 228 -27.29 6.57 -21.46
C GLY A 228 -26.20 7.24 -22.30
N GLY A 229 -25.95 8.53 -22.04
CA GLY A 229 -24.92 9.33 -22.70
C GLY A 229 -25.44 10.67 -23.24
N ASP A 230 -24.54 11.54 -23.68
CA ASP A 230 -24.82 12.94 -24.03
C ASP A 230 -25.50 13.71 -22.87
N SER A 231 -25.08 13.37 -21.65
CA SER A 231 -25.57 14.00 -20.44
C SER A 231 -24.61 15.10 -20.00
N THR A 232 -25.13 16.11 -19.31
CA THR A 232 -24.26 17.15 -18.72
C THR A 232 -23.38 16.62 -17.58
N HIS A 233 -23.69 15.44 -17.04
CA HIS A 233 -23.06 14.85 -15.86
C HIS A 233 -22.91 13.32 -16.01
N SER A 234 -21.76 12.86 -16.47
CA SER A 234 -21.33 11.45 -16.41
C SER A 234 -20.29 11.27 -15.31
N GLY A 235 -20.50 10.30 -14.42
CA GLY A 235 -19.63 10.04 -13.27
C GLY A 235 -18.84 8.75 -13.44
N LEU A 236 -17.51 8.83 -13.27
CA LEU A 236 -16.63 7.67 -13.20
C LEU A 236 -15.96 7.59 -11.83
N GLY A 237 -15.94 6.41 -11.22
CA GLY A 237 -15.20 6.18 -9.99
C GLY A 237 -14.62 4.78 -9.89
N GLN A 238 -13.45 4.66 -9.29
CA GLN A 238 -12.84 3.38 -8.95
C GLN A 238 -12.87 3.16 -7.43
N SER A 239 -13.24 1.95 -7.01
CA SER A 239 -13.11 1.54 -5.62
C SER A 239 -12.45 0.17 -5.50
N THR A 240 -11.34 0.12 -4.77
CA THR A 240 -10.62 -1.11 -4.45
C THR A 240 -10.95 -1.55 -3.03
N SER A 241 -11.27 -2.83 -2.85
CA SER A 241 -11.50 -3.44 -1.53
C SER A 241 -10.81 -4.80 -1.45
N ILE A 242 -10.96 -5.48 -0.29
CA ILE A 242 -10.50 -6.86 -0.12
C ILE A 242 -11.21 -7.86 -1.05
N PHE A 243 -12.35 -7.48 -1.65
CA PHE A 243 -13.12 -8.31 -2.58
C PHE A 243 -12.82 -8.02 -4.05
N GLY A 244 -11.79 -7.21 -4.32
CA GLY A 244 -11.40 -6.79 -5.67
C GLY A 244 -11.77 -5.34 -5.99
N THR A 245 -11.50 -4.97 -7.24
CA THR A 245 -11.71 -3.62 -7.76
C THR A 245 -13.05 -3.53 -8.49
N THR A 246 -13.73 -2.40 -8.35
CA THR A 246 -14.97 -2.08 -9.07
C THR A 246 -14.86 -0.71 -9.70
N LEU A 247 -15.12 -0.64 -11.00
CA LEU A 247 -15.34 0.59 -11.76
C LEU A 247 -16.83 0.92 -11.73
N LYS A 248 -17.16 2.14 -11.32
CA LYS A 248 -18.53 2.64 -11.23
C LYS A 248 -18.72 3.68 -12.31
N LEU A 249 -19.67 3.41 -13.20
CA LEU A 249 -20.13 4.32 -14.24
C LEU A 249 -21.55 4.77 -13.86
N GLU A 250 -21.71 6.07 -13.61
CA GLU A 250 -22.97 6.71 -13.21
C GLU A 250 -23.42 7.63 -14.34
N LEU A 251 -24.59 7.34 -14.92
CA LEU A 251 -25.14 8.01 -16.09
C LEU A 251 -26.55 8.51 -15.83
N GLU A 252 -26.92 9.61 -16.47
CA GLU A 252 -28.29 10.09 -16.56
C GLU A 252 -29.05 9.37 -17.68
N GLU A 253 -30.36 9.20 -17.50
CA GLU A 253 -31.23 8.62 -18.53
C GLU A 253 -31.62 9.72 -19.52
N THR A 254 -30.98 9.71 -20.68
CA THR A 254 -31.18 10.71 -21.75
C THR A 254 -32.01 10.18 -22.91
N GLY A 255 -32.08 8.84 -23.05
CA GLY A 255 -32.69 8.19 -24.20
C GLY A 255 -31.78 8.17 -25.43
N ASN A 256 -30.51 8.53 -25.29
CA ASN A 256 -29.51 8.42 -26.35
C ASN A 256 -28.94 7.00 -26.40
N ASP A 257 -29.04 6.36 -27.57
CA ASP A 257 -28.55 5.00 -27.85
C ASP A 257 -27.28 5.00 -28.72
N GLY A 258 -26.65 6.15 -28.89
CA GLY A 258 -25.48 6.35 -29.76
C GLY A 258 -24.15 6.53 -29.03
N THR A 259 -24.13 6.65 -27.71
CA THR A 259 -22.91 6.99 -26.97
C THR A 259 -22.09 5.76 -26.58
N LEU A 260 -20.77 5.88 -26.69
CA LEU A 260 -19.78 4.91 -26.25
C LEU A 260 -18.88 5.53 -25.18
N PHE A 261 -18.52 4.72 -24.19
CA PHE A 261 -17.62 5.13 -23.11
C PHE A 261 -16.34 4.30 -23.17
N SER A 262 -15.26 4.92 -23.60
CA SER A 262 -13.91 4.33 -23.49
C SER A 262 -13.43 4.52 -22.06
N ILE A 263 -13.06 3.45 -21.37
CA ILE A 263 -12.59 3.48 -19.97
C ILE A 263 -11.26 2.73 -19.88
N MET A 264 -10.25 3.32 -19.26
CA MET A 264 -8.97 2.66 -18.96
C MET A 264 -8.81 2.56 -17.44
N SER A 265 -8.31 1.42 -16.95
CA SER A 265 -7.98 1.23 -15.53
C SER A 265 -6.65 0.50 -15.34
N THR A 266 -5.83 1.01 -14.44
CA THR A 266 -4.55 0.39 -14.01
C THR A 266 -4.70 -0.41 -12.71
N ALA A 267 -5.90 -0.97 -12.47
CA ALA A 267 -6.17 -1.76 -11.28
C ALA A 267 -5.25 -3.00 -11.19
N GLU A 268 -4.81 -3.40 -9.99
CA GLU A 268 -3.96 -4.60 -9.79
C GLU A 268 -4.59 -5.90 -10.35
N LYS A 269 -5.91 -5.96 -10.42
CA LYS A 269 -6.69 -7.11 -10.92
C LYS A 269 -7.84 -6.62 -11.76
N VAL A 270 -8.30 -7.49 -12.68
CA VAL A 270 -9.48 -7.28 -13.53
C VAL A 270 -10.62 -6.65 -12.72
N PRO A 271 -11.00 -5.40 -13.02
CA PRO A 271 -12.03 -4.74 -12.25
C PRO A 271 -13.42 -5.12 -12.77
N ASN A 272 -14.40 -5.17 -11.86
CA ASN A 272 -15.80 -5.37 -12.23
C ASN A 272 -16.46 -4.04 -12.64
N LEU A 273 -17.27 -4.05 -13.70
CA LEU A 273 -18.08 -2.90 -14.08
C LEU A 273 -19.39 -2.86 -13.29
N LYS A 274 -19.71 -1.69 -12.73
CA LYS A 274 -20.99 -1.39 -12.07
C LYS A 274 -21.60 -0.15 -12.72
N ILE A 275 -22.66 -0.36 -13.47
CA ILE A 275 -23.33 0.70 -14.22
C ILE A 275 -24.63 1.11 -13.54
N THR A 276 -24.84 2.41 -13.41
CA THR A 276 -26.04 3.03 -12.85
C THR A 276 -26.60 4.00 -13.88
N LEU A 277 -27.86 3.83 -14.28
CA LEU A 277 -28.57 4.71 -15.21
C LEU A 277 -29.79 5.30 -14.49
N GLY A 278 -29.92 6.63 -14.46
CA GLY A 278 -31.03 7.31 -13.77
C GLY A 278 -31.14 6.96 -12.28
N GLY A 279 -30.00 6.69 -11.63
CA GLY A 279 -29.92 6.26 -10.23
C GLY A 279 -30.27 4.78 -9.97
N LYS A 280 -30.59 3.99 -11.01
CA LYS A 280 -30.85 2.54 -10.90
C LYS A 280 -29.69 1.73 -11.46
N ARG A 281 -29.28 0.69 -10.72
CA ARG A 281 -28.26 -0.24 -11.22
C ARG A 281 -28.85 -1.09 -12.34
N ILE A 282 -28.13 -1.17 -13.47
CA ILE A 282 -28.46 -2.04 -14.59
C ILE A 282 -27.42 -3.16 -14.73
N PRO A 283 -27.79 -4.33 -15.26
CA PRO A 283 -26.84 -5.38 -15.58
C PRO A 283 -25.91 -4.95 -16.73
N CYS A 284 -24.69 -5.47 -16.72
CA CYS A 284 -23.69 -5.24 -17.76
C CYS A 284 -23.07 -6.58 -18.16
N ASP A 285 -23.08 -6.87 -19.46
CA ASP A 285 -22.30 -7.95 -20.04
C ASP A 285 -20.93 -7.46 -20.44
N VAL A 286 -19.91 -8.26 -20.15
CA VAL A 286 -18.52 -7.93 -20.47
C VAL A 286 -17.94 -9.08 -21.28
N ASP A 287 -17.71 -8.83 -22.56
CA ASP A 287 -17.04 -9.75 -23.46
C ASP A 287 -15.55 -9.40 -23.51
N THR A 288 -14.68 -10.39 -23.35
CA THR A 288 -13.22 -10.17 -23.46
C THR A 288 -12.80 -10.34 -24.91
N VAL A 289 -12.02 -9.40 -25.42
CA VAL A 289 -11.50 -9.35 -26.79
C VAL A 289 -9.97 -9.30 -26.81
N ASP A 290 -9.39 -9.62 -27.97
CA ASP A 290 -7.95 -9.66 -28.24
C ASP A 290 -7.44 -8.42 -29.01
N PHE A 291 -8.28 -7.41 -29.17
CA PHE A 291 -7.96 -6.14 -29.81
C PHE A 291 -8.39 -5.00 -28.89
N ASN A 292 -7.74 -3.83 -28.96
CA ASN A 292 -8.15 -2.65 -28.19
C ASN A 292 -9.44 -2.03 -28.79
N PRO A 293 -10.59 -2.08 -28.10
CA PRO A 293 -11.84 -1.52 -28.62
C PRO A 293 -11.98 -0.03 -28.27
N THR A 294 -11.03 0.57 -27.56
CA THR A 294 -11.14 1.95 -27.05
C THR A 294 -10.33 2.93 -27.88
N VAL A 295 -10.67 4.21 -27.79
CA VAL A 295 -9.86 5.29 -28.39
C VAL A 295 -8.59 5.58 -27.60
N TYR A 296 -8.37 4.89 -26.47
CA TYR A 296 -7.12 5.06 -25.74
C TYR A 296 -5.99 4.50 -26.56
N TYR A 297 -5.00 5.35 -26.76
CA TYR A 297 -3.80 5.00 -27.47
C TYR A 297 -2.93 4.05 -26.63
N ILE A 298 -2.54 2.93 -27.23
CA ILE A 298 -1.52 2.02 -26.69
C ILE A 298 -0.32 2.13 -27.62
N VAL A 299 0.79 2.65 -27.11
CA VAL A 299 2.05 2.68 -27.85
C VAL A 299 2.43 1.23 -28.19
N PRO A 300 2.47 0.86 -29.48
CA PRO A 300 2.88 -0.49 -29.86
C PRO A 300 4.36 -0.68 -29.52
N ASN A 301 4.75 -1.92 -29.24
CA ASN A 301 6.14 -2.30 -29.15
C ASN A 301 6.62 -2.61 -30.58
N TYR A 302 7.41 -1.71 -31.18
CA TYR A 302 7.70 -1.77 -32.61
C TYR A 302 8.62 -2.95 -32.99
N ASP A 303 9.35 -3.52 -32.02
CA ASP A 303 10.21 -4.71 -32.21
C ASP A 303 9.43 -6.04 -32.23
N GLU A 304 8.17 -6.03 -31.81
CA GLU A 304 7.31 -7.22 -31.76
C GLU A 304 6.28 -7.28 -32.92
N LEU A 305 6.38 -6.37 -33.90
CA LEU A 305 5.43 -6.32 -35.01
C LEU A 305 5.47 -7.58 -35.89
N GLU A 306 4.29 -8.05 -36.31
CA GLU A 306 4.21 -9.20 -37.21
C GLU A 306 4.84 -8.86 -38.59
N PRO A 307 5.61 -9.79 -39.19
CA PRO A 307 6.21 -9.56 -40.51
C PRO A 307 5.14 -9.25 -41.58
N GLY A 308 5.17 -8.02 -42.11
CA GLY A 308 4.23 -7.56 -43.13
C GLY A 308 2.92 -6.94 -42.59
N ALA A 309 2.88 -6.55 -41.31
CA ALA A 309 1.79 -5.76 -40.75
C ALA A 309 1.57 -4.48 -41.58
N THR A 310 0.35 -4.26 -42.05
CA THR A 310 -0.01 -3.08 -42.86
C THR A 310 -0.71 -1.98 -42.07
N ASP A 311 -1.21 -2.31 -40.89
CA ASP A 311 -1.98 -1.41 -40.00
C ASP A 311 -1.13 -1.07 -38.77
N ILE A 312 0.10 -0.60 -39.00
CA ILE A 312 1.02 -0.15 -37.93
C ILE A 312 0.65 1.29 -37.60
N PHE A 313 0.33 1.56 -36.34
CA PHE A 313 0.16 2.93 -35.89
C PHE A 313 1.53 3.62 -35.86
N MET A 314 1.71 4.60 -36.74
CA MET A 314 2.93 5.38 -36.84
C MET A 314 2.73 6.75 -36.19
N PRO A 315 3.76 7.32 -35.55
CA PRO A 315 3.71 8.71 -35.08
C PRO A 315 3.52 9.68 -36.25
N GLU A 316 2.79 10.77 -36.00
CA GLU A 316 2.61 11.84 -37.00
C GLU A 316 3.93 12.52 -37.37
N ARG A 317 4.86 12.62 -36.41
CA ARG A 317 6.16 13.24 -36.62
C ARG A 317 7.24 12.57 -35.76
N ILE A 318 8.35 12.21 -36.41
CA ILE A 318 9.60 11.89 -35.72
C ILE A 318 10.64 12.93 -36.12
N SER A 319 11.34 13.50 -35.13
CA SER A 319 12.49 14.36 -35.38
C SER A 319 13.67 13.93 -34.54
N VAL A 320 14.88 14.07 -35.10
CA VAL A 320 16.13 13.81 -34.43
C VAL A 320 16.91 15.11 -34.35
N VAL A 321 17.36 15.46 -33.15
CA VAL A 321 18.15 16.66 -32.87
C VAL A 321 19.55 16.22 -32.48
N ARG A 322 20.57 16.72 -33.20
CA ARG A 322 21.97 16.49 -32.85
C ARG A 322 22.39 17.46 -31.75
N ILE A 323 22.94 16.93 -30.67
CA ILE A 323 23.43 17.70 -29.51
C ILE A 323 24.95 17.55 -29.42
N ILE A 324 25.64 18.68 -29.35
CA ILE A 324 27.08 18.74 -29.09
C ILE A 324 27.36 19.80 -28.01
N GLY A 325 28.05 19.41 -26.94
CA GLY A 325 28.37 20.27 -25.81
C GLY A 325 27.13 20.90 -25.17
N ASN A 326 26.06 20.12 -24.98
CA ASN A 326 24.76 20.57 -24.47
C ASN A 326 24.07 21.64 -25.34
N SER A 327 24.44 21.74 -26.61
CA SER A 327 23.83 22.68 -27.56
C SER A 327 23.25 21.94 -28.75
N ASN A 328 22.06 22.34 -29.17
CA ASN A 328 21.42 21.80 -30.37
C ASN A 328 22.16 22.35 -31.59
N VAL A 329 22.76 21.46 -32.40
CA VAL A 329 23.59 21.82 -33.56
C VAL A 329 23.03 21.32 -34.88
N GLY A 330 21.98 20.50 -34.86
CA GLY A 330 21.29 20.01 -36.05
C GLY A 330 19.89 19.51 -35.73
N HIS A 331 19.00 19.51 -36.72
CA HIS A 331 17.64 18.97 -36.62
C HIS A 331 17.26 18.31 -37.96
N VAL A 332 16.80 17.07 -37.92
CA VAL A 332 16.30 16.31 -39.07
C VAL A 332 14.92 15.79 -38.73
N GLU A 333 13.95 16.03 -39.61
CA GLU A 333 12.61 15.45 -39.50
C GLU A 333 12.52 14.24 -40.44
N ILE A 334 12.07 13.10 -39.91
CA ILE A 334 12.01 11.84 -40.65
C ILE A 334 10.78 11.85 -41.55
N GLN A 335 11.01 11.83 -42.86
CA GLN A 335 9.94 11.92 -43.87
C GLN A 335 9.48 10.54 -44.37
N ASN A 336 10.27 9.49 -44.15
CA ASN A 336 10.01 8.15 -44.66
C ASN A 336 9.52 7.25 -43.52
N ASN A 337 8.35 6.62 -43.71
CA ASN A 337 7.78 5.67 -42.76
C ASN A 337 8.69 4.46 -42.51
N ASP A 338 9.45 3.99 -43.52
CA ASP A 338 10.38 2.86 -43.34
C ASP A 338 11.50 3.23 -42.36
N GLN A 339 12.09 4.42 -42.53
CA GLN A 339 13.13 4.95 -41.64
C GLN A 339 12.58 5.30 -40.25
N ALA A 340 11.34 5.81 -40.19
CA ALA A 340 10.67 6.04 -38.92
C ALA A 340 10.46 4.72 -38.15
N LEU A 341 10.10 3.64 -38.86
CA LEU A 341 9.91 2.33 -38.28
C LEU A 341 11.25 1.72 -37.81
N GLU A 342 12.32 1.85 -38.60
CA GLU A 342 13.67 1.45 -38.20
C GLU A 342 14.11 2.15 -36.91
N ILE A 343 13.84 3.45 -36.78
CA ILE A 343 14.17 4.21 -35.56
C ILE A 343 13.38 3.69 -34.35
N LEU A 344 12.08 3.46 -34.52
CA LEU A 344 11.21 2.97 -33.45
C LEU A 344 11.58 1.55 -33.02
N ASP A 345 11.86 0.66 -33.97
CA ASP A 345 12.35 -0.71 -33.74
C ASP A 345 13.70 -0.71 -33.00
N GLY A 346 14.64 0.15 -33.41
CA GLY A 346 15.95 0.29 -32.76
C GLY A 346 15.86 0.77 -31.30
N ILE A 347 14.86 1.61 -30.99
CA ILE A 347 14.57 2.01 -29.61
C ILE A 347 13.97 0.85 -28.82
N ASP A 348 12.94 0.20 -29.36
CA ASP A 348 12.11 -0.75 -28.62
C ASP A 348 12.82 -2.09 -28.40
N SER A 349 13.62 -2.54 -29.37
CA SER A 349 14.46 -3.74 -29.28
C SER A 349 15.60 -3.63 -28.26
N ALA A 350 15.96 -2.41 -27.85
CA ALA A 350 17.04 -2.17 -26.91
C ALA A 350 16.64 -2.53 -25.46
N PRO A 351 17.34 -3.47 -24.80
CA PRO A 351 16.95 -3.91 -23.46
C PRO A 351 17.17 -2.82 -22.40
N TYR A 352 16.23 -2.69 -21.47
CA TYR A 352 16.42 -1.88 -20.26
C TYR A 352 17.52 -2.44 -19.37
N LEU A 353 18.36 -1.54 -18.86
CA LEU A 353 19.40 -1.85 -17.89
C LEU A 353 18.80 -1.93 -16.47
N ASP A 354 19.28 -2.90 -15.71
CA ASP A 354 18.94 -3.06 -14.29
C ASP A 354 19.32 -1.82 -13.47
N LEU A 355 18.53 -1.50 -12.45
CA LEU A 355 18.73 -0.30 -11.61
C LEU A 355 20.06 -0.30 -10.85
N GLU A 356 20.67 -1.48 -10.67
CA GLU A 356 22.00 -1.67 -10.09
C GLU A 356 23.15 -1.35 -11.07
N HIS A 357 22.86 -1.06 -12.34
CA HIS A 357 23.88 -0.71 -13.33
C HIS A 357 24.51 0.66 -13.01
N ASP A 358 25.84 0.75 -13.11
CA ASP A 358 26.62 1.94 -12.71
C ASP A 358 26.18 3.25 -13.43
N ILE A 359 25.54 3.13 -14.60
CA ILE A 359 25.01 4.25 -15.38
C ILE A 359 23.90 5.03 -14.64
N TYR A 360 23.20 4.40 -13.69
CA TYR A 360 22.21 5.07 -12.84
C TYR A 360 22.84 5.91 -11.72
N GLY A 361 24.14 5.74 -11.49
CA GLY A 361 24.86 6.41 -10.42
C GLY A 361 24.68 5.72 -9.07
N ASN A 362 25.79 5.61 -8.35
CA ASN A 362 25.86 4.98 -7.05
C ASN A 362 25.62 6.02 -5.92
N PRO A 363 25.12 5.58 -4.74
CA PRO A 363 24.89 6.48 -3.61
C PRO A 363 26.13 7.22 -3.08
N ASP A 364 27.33 6.72 -3.40
CA ASP A 364 28.60 7.35 -3.05
C ASP A 364 29.02 8.46 -4.04
N GLY A 365 28.20 8.73 -5.06
CA GLY A 365 28.44 9.74 -6.08
C GLY A 365 29.34 9.26 -7.23
N THR A 366 29.65 7.96 -7.31
CA THR A 366 30.34 7.36 -8.46
C THR A 366 29.35 6.88 -9.52
N GLY A 367 29.81 6.64 -10.74
CA GLY A 367 28.93 6.27 -11.86
C GLY A 367 28.08 7.45 -12.33
N GLY A 368 26.94 7.11 -12.93
CA GLY A 368 26.03 8.07 -13.55
C GLY A 368 26.32 8.26 -15.03
N TYR A 369 25.28 8.66 -15.76
CA TYR A 369 25.43 9.09 -17.14
C TYR A 369 25.98 10.53 -17.21
N ASP A 370 26.82 10.79 -18.20
CA ASP A 370 27.35 12.12 -18.53
C ASP A 370 26.91 12.49 -19.95
N PHE A 371 25.66 12.92 -20.08
CA PHE A 371 25.12 13.37 -21.36
C PHE A 371 25.67 14.76 -21.71
N LYS A 372 26.46 14.83 -22.77
CA LYS A 372 26.98 16.09 -23.34
C LYS A 372 26.81 16.17 -24.85
N ASP A 373 27.04 15.05 -25.50
CA ASP A 373 27.00 14.86 -26.94
C ASP A 373 26.08 13.66 -27.22
N GLY A 374 25.34 13.71 -28.33
CA GLY A 374 24.43 12.64 -28.70
C GLY A 374 23.25 13.13 -29.54
N TYR A 375 22.14 12.43 -29.41
CA TYR A 375 20.92 12.67 -30.20
C TYR A 375 19.69 12.67 -29.31
N GLU A 376 18.82 13.65 -29.50
CA GLU A 376 17.47 13.67 -28.93
C GLU A 376 16.48 13.25 -30.01
N ILE A 377 15.80 12.13 -29.79
CA ILE A 377 14.76 11.60 -30.67
C ILE A 377 13.42 12.02 -30.08
N ARG A 378 12.62 12.76 -30.85
CA ARG A 378 11.29 13.21 -30.48
C ARG A 378 10.26 12.49 -31.32
N ILE A 379 9.36 11.79 -30.66
CA ILE A 379 8.30 10.98 -31.27
C ILE A 379 6.98 11.62 -30.88
N GLU A 380 6.31 12.27 -31.84
CA GLU A 380 5.01 12.92 -31.65
C GLU A 380 3.92 12.10 -32.32
N TYR A 381 3.07 11.48 -31.51
CA TYR A 381 1.93 10.71 -31.99
C TYR A 381 0.75 11.58 -32.40
N GLN A 382 0.64 12.76 -31.79
CA GLN A 382 -0.25 13.83 -32.23
C GLN A 382 0.51 15.15 -32.15
N THR A 383 0.62 15.85 -33.28
CA THR A 383 1.40 17.09 -33.38
C THR A 383 0.70 18.26 -32.70
N HIS A 384 1.45 18.99 -31.87
CA HIS A 384 0.97 20.20 -31.20
C HIS A 384 1.94 21.36 -31.42
N ASP A 385 1.87 22.02 -32.58
CA ASP A 385 2.84 23.05 -33.01
C ASP A 385 2.98 24.27 -32.06
N GLU A 386 2.02 24.48 -31.15
CA GLU A 386 2.06 25.56 -30.16
C GLU A 386 2.86 25.20 -28.89
N LEU A 387 3.22 23.93 -28.71
CA LEU A 387 3.83 23.38 -27.49
C LEU A 387 5.23 22.83 -27.77
N ILE A 388 6.17 23.13 -26.87
CA ILE A 388 7.54 22.57 -26.92
C ILE A 388 7.57 21.12 -26.42
N SER A 389 6.61 20.74 -25.57
CA SER A 389 6.42 19.40 -25.02
C SER A 389 4.93 19.22 -24.70
N HIS A 390 4.39 18.02 -24.94
CA HIS A 390 2.99 17.66 -24.68
C HIS A 390 2.88 16.16 -24.34
N ALA A 391 1.69 15.71 -23.91
CA ALA A 391 1.48 14.34 -23.43
C ALA A 391 1.65 13.27 -24.51
N ASP A 392 1.37 13.61 -25.77
CA ASP A 392 1.50 12.71 -26.93
C ASP A 392 2.92 12.72 -27.55
N MET A 393 3.89 13.29 -26.83
CA MET A 393 5.30 13.33 -27.22
C MET A 393 6.12 12.43 -26.29
N ILE A 394 6.95 11.58 -26.90
CA ILE A 394 7.96 10.79 -26.21
C ILE A 394 9.33 11.33 -26.62
N THR A 395 10.22 11.50 -25.64
CA THR A 395 11.61 11.91 -25.89
C THR A 395 12.55 10.77 -25.50
N CYS A 396 13.52 10.48 -26.36
CA CYS A 396 14.61 9.58 -26.06
C CYS A 396 15.95 10.29 -26.27
N LEU A 397 16.94 10.07 -25.39
CA LEU A 397 18.28 10.64 -25.51
C LEU A 397 19.31 9.54 -25.75
N ALA A 398 19.85 9.46 -26.96
CA ALA A 398 20.91 8.52 -27.33
C ALA A 398 22.28 9.14 -27.11
N PHE A 399 23.19 8.42 -26.45
CA PHE A 399 24.55 8.91 -26.18
C PHE A 399 25.56 7.77 -26.08
N GLU A 400 26.82 8.11 -26.33
CA GLU A 400 27.97 7.23 -26.13
C GLU A 400 28.66 7.58 -24.81
N GLN A 401 29.03 6.56 -24.03
CA GLN A 401 29.84 6.71 -22.84
C GLN A 401 30.71 5.47 -22.63
N ASP A 402 32.02 5.68 -22.42
CA ASP A 402 33.00 4.64 -22.13
C ASP A 402 33.06 3.51 -23.19
N GLY A 403 32.82 3.84 -24.46
CA GLY A 403 32.79 2.91 -25.58
C GLY A 403 31.52 2.07 -25.69
N SER A 404 30.46 2.46 -24.97
CA SER A 404 29.14 1.83 -25.02
C SER A 404 28.07 2.85 -25.36
N TYR A 405 26.96 2.39 -25.92
CA TYR A 405 25.87 3.23 -26.40
C TYR A 405 24.62 3.01 -25.55
N TYR A 406 23.98 4.11 -25.17
CA TYR A 406 22.85 4.13 -24.26
C TYR A 406 21.74 5.01 -24.78
N LEU A 407 20.52 4.71 -24.34
CA LEU A 407 19.34 5.52 -24.60
C LEU A 407 18.61 5.79 -23.28
N ILE A 408 18.37 7.05 -22.93
CA ILE A 408 17.40 7.40 -21.89
C ILE A 408 16.04 7.47 -22.56
N ASP A 409 15.09 6.64 -22.10
CA ASP A 409 13.73 6.52 -22.62
C ASP A 409 12.74 7.10 -21.59
N ASP A 410 11.96 8.10 -22.01
CA ASP A 410 10.91 8.72 -21.19
C ASP A 410 9.75 7.76 -20.86
N ARG A 411 9.72 6.57 -21.46
CA ARG A 411 8.80 5.47 -21.10
C ARG A 411 9.49 4.58 -20.06
N PRO A 412 9.23 4.73 -18.75
CA PRO A 412 9.89 3.92 -17.74
C PRO A 412 9.35 2.48 -17.69
N ASP A 413 10.24 1.50 -17.53
CA ASP A 413 9.88 0.11 -17.24
C ASP A 413 10.28 -0.28 -15.81
N ASN A 414 9.30 -0.38 -14.92
CA ASN A 414 9.51 -0.66 -13.50
C ASN A 414 10.51 0.33 -12.83
N GLY A 415 10.52 1.58 -13.30
CA GLY A 415 11.43 2.64 -12.84
C GLY A 415 12.78 2.66 -13.56
N ARG A 416 13.06 1.69 -14.44
CA ARG A 416 14.21 1.72 -15.36
C ARG A 416 13.90 2.70 -16.49
N ILE A 417 14.86 3.55 -16.82
CA ILE A 417 14.75 4.56 -17.89
C ILE A 417 15.91 4.50 -18.87
N ILE A 418 16.92 3.67 -18.62
CA ILE A 418 18.11 3.57 -19.47
C ILE A 418 18.08 2.22 -20.17
N ARG A 419 18.18 2.24 -21.50
CA ARG A 419 18.34 1.09 -22.37
C ARG A 419 19.77 1.02 -22.91
N GLN A 420 20.24 -0.18 -23.19
CA GLN A 420 21.49 -0.39 -23.91
C GLN A 420 21.19 -0.58 -25.40
N ILE A 421 21.48 0.45 -26.20
CA ILE A 421 21.37 0.40 -27.65
C ILE A 421 22.65 -0.16 -28.26
N ASP A 422 22.57 -0.68 -29.48
CA ASP A 422 23.76 -1.10 -30.20
C ASP A 422 24.44 0.06 -30.95
N GLU A 423 25.69 -0.17 -31.34
CA GLU A 423 26.49 0.79 -32.11
C GLU A 423 25.86 1.09 -33.48
N THR A 424 25.15 0.13 -34.07
CA THR A 424 24.58 0.26 -35.43
C THR A 424 23.45 1.27 -35.42
N PHE A 425 22.53 1.18 -34.47
CA PHE A 425 21.46 2.14 -34.26
C PHE A 425 22.00 3.55 -33.96
N TYR A 426 23.04 3.65 -33.12
CA TYR A 426 23.66 4.96 -32.83
C TYR A 426 24.27 5.60 -34.09
N LEU A 427 24.97 4.81 -34.92
CA LEU A 427 25.54 5.29 -36.20
C LEU A 427 24.47 5.60 -37.24
N GLU A 428 23.33 4.91 -37.21
CA GLU A 428 22.17 5.25 -38.05
C GLU A 428 21.66 6.66 -37.74
N LEU A 429 21.49 7.01 -36.46
CA LEU A 429 21.14 8.37 -36.04
C LEU A 429 22.18 9.40 -36.47
N GLU A 430 23.47 9.04 -36.46
CA GLU A 430 24.54 9.90 -36.95
C GLU A 430 24.42 10.18 -38.46
N SER A 431 24.15 9.13 -39.24
CA SER A 431 24.07 9.21 -40.71
C SER A 431 23.00 10.19 -41.21
N LEU A 432 21.92 10.40 -40.43
CA LEU A 432 20.86 11.37 -40.73
C LEU A 432 21.39 12.79 -40.97
N PHE A 433 22.51 13.15 -40.34
CA PHE A 433 23.10 14.49 -40.42
C PHE A 433 24.20 14.59 -41.49
N GLU A 434 24.68 13.46 -42.02
CA GLU A 434 25.70 13.44 -43.07
C GLU A 434 25.09 13.74 -44.44
N GLU A 435 23.86 13.29 -44.70
CA GLU A 435 23.15 13.52 -45.97
C GLU A 435 22.68 14.97 -46.18
N THR A 436 22.67 15.79 -45.13
CA THR A 436 22.27 17.22 -45.17
C THR A 436 23.42 18.21 -45.40
N SER A 437 24.63 17.74 -45.74
CA SER A 437 25.84 18.57 -45.89
C SER A 437 26.25 18.93 -47.33
#